data_AF-A0A352BRW3-F1
#
_entry.id   AF-A0A352BRW3-F1
#
_cell.length_a   1.000
_cell.length_b   1.000
_cell.length_c   1.000
_cell.angle_alpha   90.00
_cell.angle_beta   90.00
_cell.angle_gamma   90.00
#
_symmetry.space_group_name_H-M   'P 1'
#
loop_
_entity.id
_entity.type
_entity.pdbx_description
1 polymer ?
#
loop_
_entity_poly.entity_id
_entity_poly.type
_entity_poly.pdbx_seq_one_letter_code
_entity_poly.pdbx_strand_id
1 'polypeptide(L)'
;MKFFKNISRGLAAYAQATGLIRELRLWTYMAIPLGISLVVTLSVSTIAWQTKSVVSNYFKGFWPWTFGADFMASVSGFLGSIGVLLMGFIMTKYLVLALSAPFMSAVAEKIRIHLRPELDFQGGNNFWALLWRGLRLNLGNLARELGLTLLLLIFSFIPAFGLITTPLLFLIQAYFVGVGNMDYSLEAFFNYRQSKSFLNQYRGLAVGNGILFNLLALIPFVGVIIVLPLSVSAAAIAVLKHTDLEHRV
;
A
#
# COMPACT_ATOMS: atom_id res chain seq x y z
N MET A 1 24.24 12.96 8.74
CA MET A 1 24.60 11.55 9.01
C MET A 1 23.45 10.68 9.55
N LYS A 2 22.45 11.21 10.29
CA LYS A 2 21.33 10.39 10.81
C LYS A 2 20.46 9.73 9.71
N PHE A 3 20.22 10.42 8.59
CA PHE A 3 19.35 9.93 7.51
C PHE A 3 19.85 8.64 6.83
N PHE A 4 21.09 8.63 6.32
CA PHE A 4 21.67 7.43 5.68
C PHE A 4 21.83 6.26 6.64
N LYS A 5 22.18 6.54 7.91
CA LYS A 5 22.20 5.52 8.96
C LYS A 5 20.81 4.90 9.18
N ASN A 6 19.76 5.71 9.12
CA ASN A 6 18.38 5.24 9.21
C ASN A 6 17.97 4.41 7.97
N ILE A 7 18.39 4.78 6.75
CA ILE A 7 18.17 3.95 5.56
C ILE A 7 18.78 2.55 5.75
N SER A 8 20.06 2.50 6.15
CA SER A 8 20.75 1.24 6.40
C SER A 8 20.04 0.40 7.48
N ARG A 9 19.56 1.03 8.56
CA ARG A 9 18.78 0.35 9.60
C ARG A 9 17.44 -0.19 9.09
N GLY A 10 16.74 0.57 8.25
CA GLY A 10 15.48 0.14 7.62
C GLY A 10 15.67 -1.06 6.70
N LEU A 11 16.76 -1.08 5.93
CA LEU A 11 17.15 -2.22 5.09
C LEU A 11 17.56 -3.43 5.94
N ALA A 12 18.42 -3.23 6.94
CA ALA A 12 18.91 -4.30 7.82
C ALA A 12 17.78 -4.97 8.64
N ALA A 13 16.68 -4.26 8.90
CA ALA A 13 15.52 -4.81 9.60
C ALA A 13 14.86 -5.98 8.84
N TYR A 14 14.99 -6.04 7.51
CA TYR A 14 14.44 -7.15 6.72
C TYR A 14 15.11 -8.49 7.02
N ALA A 15 16.42 -8.51 7.25
CA ALA A 15 17.14 -9.72 7.62
C ALA A 15 16.64 -10.31 8.95
N GLN A 16 16.22 -9.44 9.87
CA GLN A 16 15.62 -9.87 11.14
C GLN A 16 14.16 -10.28 10.96
N ALA A 17 13.42 -9.54 10.13
CA ALA A 17 12.03 -9.84 9.80
C ALA A 17 11.86 -11.23 9.20
N THR A 18 12.76 -11.68 8.33
CA THR A 18 12.70 -13.04 7.77
C THR A 18 12.80 -14.14 8.82
N GLY A 19 13.57 -13.92 9.89
CA GLY A 19 13.66 -14.84 11.03
C GLY A 19 12.36 -14.86 11.84
N LEU A 20 11.89 -13.67 12.24
CA LEU A 20 10.69 -13.50 13.05
C LEU A 20 9.42 -14.03 12.36
N ILE A 21 9.33 -13.94 11.04
CA ILE A 21 8.18 -14.50 10.29
C ILE A 21 8.02 -16.00 10.53
N ARG A 22 9.14 -16.73 10.59
CA ARG A 22 9.13 -18.18 10.83
C ARG A 22 8.83 -18.47 12.30
N GLU A 23 9.52 -17.78 13.20
CA GLU A 23 9.41 -17.96 14.65
C GLU A 23 7.99 -17.68 15.16
N LEU A 24 7.41 -16.55 14.76
CA LEU A 24 6.09 -16.09 15.19
C LEU A 24 4.95 -16.65 14.31
N ARG A 25 5.26 -17.57 13.38
CA ARG A 25 4.32 -18.16 12.40
C ARG A 25 3.51 -17.11 11.63
N LEU A 26 4.13 -15.98 11.29
CA LEU A 26 3.48 -14.87 10.57
C LEU A 26 3.26 -15.18 9.08
N TRP A 27 3.81 -16.28 8.57
CA TRP A 27 3.60 -16.75 7.20
C TRP A 27 2.11 -16.97 6.87
N THR A 28 1.26 -17.25 7.87
CA THR A 28 -0.20 -17.35 7.69
C THR A 28 -0.81 -16.03 7.23
N TYR A 29 -0.22 -14.89 7.60
CA TYR A 29 -0.66 -13.56 7.19
C TYR A 29 -0.26 -13.22 5.74
N MET A 30 0.67 -13.98 5.13
CA MET A 30 1.03 -13.81 3.71
C MET A 30 -0.09 -14.25 2.77
N ALA A 31 -0.95 -15.17 3.20
CA ALA A 31 -2.10 -15.58 2.41
C ALA A 31 -3.19 -14.50 2.33
N ILE A 32 -3.20 -13.54 3.27
CA ILE A 32 -4.29 -12.56 3.41
C ILE A 32 -4.33 -11.57 2.24
N PRO A 33 -3.23 -10.86 1.87
CA PRO A 33 -3.28 -9.97 0.71
C PRO A 33 -3.60 -10.70 -0.59
N LEU A 34 -3.13 -11.95 -0.73
CA LEU A 34 -3.44 -12.79 -1.88
C LEU A 34 -4.94 -13.11 -1.93
N GLY A 35 -5.53 -13.57 -0.83
CA GLY A 35 -6.97 -13.83 -0.73
C GLY A 35 -7.80 -12.58 -1.01
N ILE A 36 -7.43 -11.43 -0.44
CA ILE A 36 -8.10 -10.15 -0.70
C ILE A 36 -7.98 -9.78 -2.18
N SER A 37 -6.80 -9.91 -2.78
CA SER A 37 -6.60 -9.58 -4.20
C SER A 37 -7.44 -10.46 -5.13
N LEU A 38 -7.59 -11.74 -4.80
CA LEU A 38 -8.43 -12.68 -5.54
C LEU A 38 -9.90 -12.27 -5.45
N VAL A 39 -10.39 -12.01 -4.23
CA VAL A 39 -11.78 -11.57 -4.00
C VAL A 39 -12.06 -10.28 -4.75
N VAL A 40 -11.20 -9.26 -4.61
CA VAL A 40 -11.36 -7.97 -5.31
C VAL A 40 -11.37 -8.15 -6.83
N THR A 41 -10.45 -8.95 -7.36
CA THR A 41 -10.36 -9.19 -8.82
C THR A 41 -11.61 -9.91 -9.34
N LEU A 42 -12.11 -10.91 -8.62
CA LEU A 42 -13.34 -11.61 -9.00
C LEU A 42 -14.56 -10.69 -8.92
N SER A 43 -14.65 -9.86 -7.89
CA SER A 43 -15.72 -8.86 -7.75
C SER A 43 -15.70 -7.86 -8.91
N VAL A 44 -14.53 -7.27 -9.20
CA VAL A 44 -14.35 -6.33 -10.33
C VAL A 44 -14.73 -6.99 -11.66
N SER A 45 -14.28 -8.22 -11.89
CA SER A 45 -14.57 -8.95 -13.13
C SER A 45 -16.07 -9.24 -13.28
N THR A 46 -16.74 -9.59 -12.18
CA THR A 46 -18.19 -9.82 -12.16
C THR A 46 -18.95 -8.53 -12.44
N ILE A 47 -18.57 -7.41 -11.80
CA ILE A 47 -19.18 -6.10 -12.04
C ILE A 47 -18.97 -5.65 -13.49
N ALA A 48 -17.78 -5.86 -14.05
CA ALA A 48 -17.50 -5.53 -15.44
C ALA A 48 -18.37 -6.36 -16.41
N TRP A 49 -18.59 -7.64 -16.10
CA TRP A 49 -19.44 -8.49 -16.94
C TRP A 49 -20.91 -8.05 -16.88
N GLN A 50 -21.41 -7.71 -15.69
CA GLN A 50 -22.76 -7.17 -15.52
C GLN A 50 -22.92 -5.79 -16.18
N THR A 51 -21.88 -4.95 -16.17
CA THR A 51 -21.92 -3.63 -16.80
C THR A 51 -22.16 -3.71 -18.30
N LYS A 52 -21.66 -4.77 -18.96
CA LYS A 52 -21.84 -4.97 -20.40
C LYS A 52 -23.31 -4.93 -20.81
N SER A 53 -24.18 -5.64 -20.10
CA SER A 53 -25.61 -5.70 -20.41
C SER A 53 -26.32 -4.39 -20.09
N VAL A 54 -25.97 -3.73 -18.97
CA VAL A 54 -26.55 -2.44 -18.57
C VAL A 54 -26.25 -1.37 -19.61
N VAL A 55 -24.98 -1.23 -20.02
CA VAL A 55 -24.57 -0.22 -21.00
C VAL A 55 -25.14 -0.54 -22.38
N SER A 56 -25.09 -1.82 -22.81
CA SER A 56 -25.69 -2.26 -24.07
C SER A 56 -27.18 -1.90 -24.14
N ASN A 57 -27.95 -2.17 -23.08
CA ASN A 57 -29.38 -1.89 -23.06
C ASN A 57 -29.70 -0.39 -23.06
N TYR A 58 -28.89 0.42 -22.38
CA TYR A 58 -29.04 1.87 -22.39
C TYR A 58 -28.91 2.45 -23.80
N PHE A 59 -27.91 2.01 -24.57
CA PHE A 59 -27.67 2.52 -25.92
C PHE A 59 -28.62 1.96 -26.99
N LYS A 60 -29.25 0.79 -26.77
CA LYS A 60 -30.31 0.28 -27.67
C LYS A 60 -31.50 1.23 -27.79
N GLY A 61 -31.81 2.00 -26.74
CA GLY A 61 -32.96 2.92 -26.72
C GLY A 61 -32.78 4.20 -27.55
N PHE A 62 -31.56 4.50 -28.02
CA PHE A 62 -31.26 5.76 -28.71
C PHE A 62 -31.35 5.71 -30.24
N TRP A 63 -31.31 4.51 -30.84
CA TRP A 63 -31.27 4.37 -32.30
C TRP A 63 -32.61 3.91 -32.88
N PRO A 64 -33.13 4.62 -33.91
CA PRO A 64 -34.42 4.29 -34.51
C PRO A 64 -34.40 3.07 -35.44
N TRP A 65 -33.23 2.62 -35.91
CA TRP A 65 -33.10 1.42 -36.75
C TRP A 65 -32.30 0.32 -36.06
N THR A 66 -32.74 -0.93 -36.25
CA THR A 66 -32.28 -2.13 -35.50
C THR A 66 -30.78 -2.39 -35.63
N PHE A 67 -30.24 -2.30 -36.84
CA PHE A 67 -28.81 -2.53 -37.09
C PHE A 67 -27.90 -1.55 -36.31
N GLY A 68 -28.24 -0.26 -36.29
CA GLY A 68 -27.46 0.76 -35.59
C GLY A 68 -27.58 0.62 -34.08
N ALA A 69 -28.79 0.29 -33.60
CA ALA A 69 -29.04 0.01 -32.19
C ALA A 69 -28.21 -1.19 -31.70
N ASP A 70 -28.21 -2.31 -32.43
CA ASP A 70 -27.46 -3.50 -32.05
C ASP A 70 -25.94 -3.30 -32.15
N PHE A 71 -25.46 -2.61 -33.19
CA PHE A 71 -24.04 -2.28 -33.33
C PHE A 71 -23.56 -1.36 -32.19
N MET A 72 -24.25 -0.25 -31.93
CA MET A 72 -23.89 0.70 -30.87
C MET A 72 -24.00 0.09 -29.48
N ALA A 73 -25.01 -0.76 -29.24
CA ALA A 73 -25.15 -1.50 -28.00
C ALA A 73 -24.01 -2.48 -27.76
N SER A 74 -23.55 -3.19 -28.80
CA SER A 74 -22.42 -4.11 -28.70
C SER A 74 -21.11 -3.37 -28.39
N VAL A 75 -20.84 -2.28 -29.15
CA VAL A 75 -19.64 -1.46 -28.98
C VAL A 75 -19.62 -0.79 -27.61
N SER A 76 -20.69 -0.09 -27.22
CA SER A 76 -20.78 0.58 -25.92
C SER A 76 -20.74 -0.40 -24.76
N GLY A 77 -21.41 -1.56 -24.86
CA GLY A 77 -21.35 -2.61 -23.85
C GLY A 77 -19.94 -3.16 -23.66
N PHE A 78 -19.22 -3.41 -24.76
CA PHE A 78 -17.82 -3.84 -24.71
C PHE A 78 -16.90 -2.76 -24.10
N LEU A 79 -17.02 -1.51 -24.57
CA LEU A 79 -16.24 -0.38 -24.06
C LEU A 79 -16.55 -0.04 -22.59
N GLY A 80 -17.82 -0.16 -22.18
CA GLY A 80 -18.22 0.02 -20.79
C GLY A 80 -17.62 -1.07 -19.89
N SER A 81 -17.67 -2.33 -20.34
CA SER A 81 -17.08 -3.46 -19.61
C SER A 81 -15.56 -3.32 -19.48
N ILE A 82 -14.86 -2.98 -20.57
CA ILE A 82 -13.41 -2.78 -20.53
C ILE A 82 -13.03 -1.57 -19.68
N GLY A 83 -13.83 -0.50 -19.71
CA GLY A 83 -13.66 0.67 -18.85
C GLY A 83 -13.75 0.31 -17.37
N VAL A 84 -14.74 -0.51 -16.97
CA VAL A 84 -14.87 -1.01 -15.60
C VAL A 84 -13.70 -1.92 -15.22
N LEU A 85 -13.26 -2.81 -16.11
CA LEU A 85 -12.08 -3.65 -15.84
C LEU A 85 -10.82 -2.81 -15.61
N LEU A 86 -10.56 -1.82 -16.46
CA LEU A 86 -9.40 -0.93 -16.33
C LEU A 86 -9.46 -0.10 -15.05
N MET A 87 -10.61 0.49 -14.75
CA MET A 87 -10.81 1.24 -13.51
C MET A 87 -10.65 0.33 -12.29
N GLY A 88 -11.28 -0.84 -12.29
CA GLY A 88 -11.15 -1.82 -11.21
C GLY A 88 -9.73 -2.34 -11.05
N PHE A 89 -8.99 -2.55 -12.12
CA PHE A 89 -7.56 -2.90 -12.09
C PHE A 89 -6.73 -1.82 -11.39
N ILE A 90 -6.93 -0.54 -11.74
CA ILE A 90 -6.28 0.59 -11.07
C ILE A 90 -6.66 0.64 -9.58
N MET A 91 -7.93 0.41 -9.25
CA MET A 91 -8.41 0.41 -7.87
C MET A 91 -7.94 -0.80 -7.04
N THR A 92 -7.63 -1.93 -7.68
CA THR A 92 -7.30 -3.19 -7.00
C THR A 92 -6.11 -3.02 -6.04
N LYS A 93 -5.05 -2.33 -6.47
CA LYS A 93 -3.90 -2.05 -5.59
C LYS A 93 -4.33 -1.33 -4.29
N TYR A 94 -5.18 -0.31 -4.41
CA TYR A 94 -5.62 0.48 -3.25
C TYR A 94 -6.58 -0.28 -2.35
N LEU A 95 -7.48 -1.07 -2.93
CA LEU A 95 -8.40 -1.94 -2.19
C LEU A 95 -7.65 -3.01 -1.41
N VAL A 96 -6.67 -3.67 -2.04
CA VAL A 96 -5.85 -4.69 -1.37
C VAL A 96 -5.08 -4.10 -0.20
N LEU A 97 -4.43 -2.94 -0.38
CA LEU A 97 -3.69 -2.26 0.69
C LEU A 97 -4.61 -1.83 1.85
N ALA A 98 -5.79 -1.28 1.54
CA ALA A 98 -6.74 -0.82 2.55
C ALA A 98 -7.35 -1.98 3.34
N LEU A 99 -7.79 -3.04 2.66
CA LEU A 99 -8.41 -4.20 3.30
C LEU A 99 -7.38 -5.07 4.05
N SER A 100 -6.10 -5.04 3.64
CA SER A 100 -5.02 -5.74 4.34
C SER A 100 -4.57 -5.01 5.61
N ALA A 101 -4.87 -3.71 5.75
CA ALA A 101 -4.39 -2.87 6.84
C ALA A 101 -4.67 -3.42 8.26
N PRO A 102 -5.90 -3.88 8.58
CA PRO A 102 -6.20 -4.41 9.92
C PRO A 102 -5.39 -5.66 10.26
N PHE A 103 -5.11 -6.49 9.26
CA PHE A 103 -4.31 -7.71 9.42
C PHE A 103 -2.82 -7.40 9.60
N MET A 104 -2.31 -6.39 8.89
CA MET A 104 -0.93 -5.93 9.05
C MET A 104 -0.67 -5.29 10.41
N SER A 105 -1.68 -4.62 10.99
CA SER A 105 -1.61 -4.13 12.38
C SER A 105 -1.42 -5.30 13.37
N ALA A 106 -2.15 -6.40 13.20
CA ALA A 106 -1.96 -7.61 14.03
C ALA A 106 -0.57 -8.26 13.86
N VAL A 107 0.03 -8.20 12.66
CA VAL A 107 1.41 -8.66 12.44
C VAL A 107 2.39 -7.80 13.24
N ALA A 108 2.25 -6.47 13.16
CA ALA A 108 3.08 -5.53 13.91
C ALA A 108 2.94 -5.73 15.43
N GLU A 109 1.72 -6.01 15.92
CA GLU A 109 1.45 -6.28 17.32
C GLU A 109 2.18 -7.54 17.82
N LYS A 110 2.11 -8.65 17.07
CA LYS A 110 2.83 -9.90 17.43
C LYS A 110 4.34 -9.68 17.55
N ILE A 111 4.91 -8.87 16.66
CA ILE A 111 6.34 -8.52 16.70
C ILE A 111 6.66 -7.64 17.91
N ARG A 112 5.80 -6.67 18.24
CA ARG A 112 5.93 -5.85 19.45
C ARG A 112 5.96 -6.71 20.70
N ILE A 113 4.95 -7.57 20.88
CA ILE A 113 4.84 -8.45 22.07
C ILE A 113 6.10 -9.30 22.24
N HIS A 114 6.67 -9.77 21.13
CA HIS A 114 7.89 -10.58 21.16
C HIS A 114 9.15 -9.77 21.49
N LEU A 115 9.32 -8.57 20.91
CA LEU A 115 10.56 -7.80 21.03
C LEU A 115 10.60 -6.85 22.23
N ARG A 116 9.45 -6.27 22.61
CA ARG A 116 9.31 -5.21 23.61
C ARG A 116 7.97 -5.38 24.36
N PRO A 117 7.79 -6.48 25.12
CA PRO A 117 6.56 -6.75 25.86
C PRO A 117 6.21 -5.68 26.91
N GLU A 118 7.21 -4.91 27.36
CA GLU A 118 7.06 -3.82 28.32
C GLU A 118 6.37 -2.57 27.76
N LEU A 119 6.29 -2.43 26.43
CA LEU A 119 5.64 -1.29 25.81
C LEU A 119 4.13 -1.54 25.71
N ASP A 120 3.33 -0.76 26.43
CA ASP A 120 1.88 -0.87 26.42
C ASP A 120 1.28 -0.58 25.03
N PHE A 121 0.28 -1.38 24.65
CA PHE A 121 -0.47 -1.18 23.41
C PHE A 121 -1.75 -0.42 23.71
N GLN A 122 -1.81 0.83 23.26
CA GLN A 122 -3.01 1.66 23.41
C GLN A 122 -3.94 1.55 22.19
N GLY A 123 -3.57 0.77 21.17
CA GLY A 123 -4.35 0.59 19.96
C GLY A 123 -5.66 -0.16 20.22
N GLY A 124 -6.77 0.32 19.66
CA GLY A 124 -8.06 -0.36 19.75
C GLY A 124 -8.17 -1.49 18.73
N ASN A 125 -8.61 -2.68 19.15
CA ASN A 125 -8.91 -3.83 18.28
C ASN A 125 -10.11 -3.62 17.32
N ASN A 126 -10.55 -2.37 17.10
CA ASN A 126 -11.68 -2.09 16.23
C ASN A 126 -11.24 -2.04 14.76
N PHE A 127 -11.54 -3.10 14.03
CA PHE A 127 -11.30 -3.23 12.58
C PHE A 127 -11.64 -1.97 11.79
N TRP A 128 -12.79 -1.34 12.05
CA TRP A 128 -13.24 -0.16 11.32
C TRP A 128 -12.40 1.08 11.61
N ALA A 129 -11.95 1.24 12.86
CA ALA A 129 -11.07 2.35 13.24
C ALA A 129 -9.69 2.20 12.57
N LEU A 130 -9.13 0.99 12.56
CA LEU A 130 -7.87 0.66 11.90
C LEU A 130 -7.96 0.89 10.38
N LEU A 131 -9.05 0.43 9.75
CA LEU A 131 -9.30 0.61 8.33
C LEU A 131 -9.45 2.08 7.97
N TRP A 132 -10.21 2.86 8.74
CA TRP A 132 -10.39 4.30 8.48
C TRP A 132 -9.09 5.09 8.65
N ARG A 133 -8.31 4.79 9.69
CA ARG A 133 -6.98 5.39 9.90
C ARG A 133 -6.06 5.06 8.73
N GLY A 134 -5.94 3.78 8.38
CA GLY A 134 -5.12 3.30 7.28
C GLY A 134 -5.51 3.93 5.94
N LEU A 135 -6.81 4.00 5.64
CA LEU A 135 -7.34 4.68 4.45
C LEU A 135 -6.97 6.17 4.46
N ARG A 136 -7.25 6.89 5.54
CA ARG A 136 -6.98 8.33 5.63
C ARG A 136 -5.48 8.63 5.47
N LEU A 137 -4.61 7.80 6.03
CA LEU A 137 -3.17 7.95 5.89
C LEU A 137 -2.71 7.66 4.46
N ASN A 138 -3.11 6.51 3.90
CA ASN A 138 -2.70 6.11 2.56
C ASN A 138 -3.26 7.03 1.47
N LEU A 139 -4.51 7.49 1.58
CA LEU A 139 -5.09 8.47 0.64
C LEU A 139 -4.37 9.83 0.72
N GLY A 140 -4.08 10.30 1.93
CA GLY A 140 -3.32 11.55 2.12
C GLY A 140 -1.90 11.45 1.58
N ASN A 141 -1.28 10.27 1.67
CA ASN A 141 0.03 9.99 1.09
C ASN A 141 -0.02 9.89 -0.42
N LEU A 142 -1.02 9.20 -0.98
CA LEU A 142 -1.24 9.07 -2.41
C LEU A 142 -1.39 10.44 -3.08
N ALA A 143 -2.19 11.34 -2.51
CA ALA A 143 -2.34 12.69 -3.06
C ALA A 143 -1.01 13.45 -3.12
N ARG A 144 -0.16 13.30 -2.09
CA ARG A 144 1.17 13.93 -2.04
C ARG A 144 2.16 13.25 -2.99
N GLU A 145 2.11 11.93 -3.07
CA GLU A 145 2.93 11.13 -3.99
C GLU A 145 2.65 11.51 -5.43
N LEU A 146 1.37 11.57 -5.82
CA LEU A 146 0.94 12.00 -7.16
C LEU A 146 1.34 13.46 -7.43
N GLY A 147 1.14 14.37 -6.47
CA GLY A 147 1.55 15.77 -6.62
C GLY A 147 3.06 15.91 -6.85
N LEU A 148 3.88 15.23 -6.05
CA LEU A 148 5.34 15.24 -6.21
C LEU A 148 5.79 14.55 -7.51
N THR A 149 5.11 13.46 -7.89
CA THR A 149 5.37 12.75 -9.15
C THR A 149 5.10 13.63 -10.35
N LEU A 150 3.97 14.35 -10.36
CA LEU A 150 3.62 15.29 -11.41
C LEU A 150 4.64 16.43 -11.51
N LEU A 151 5.05 17.01 -10.38
CA LEU A 151 6.09 18.05 -10.36
C LEU A 151 7.41 17.53 -10.95
N LEU A 152 7.86 16.34 -10.55
CA LEU A 152 9.08 15.76 -11.11
C LEU A 152 8.98 15.38 -12.57
N LEU A 153 7.80 14.95 -13.02
CA LEU A 153 7.56 14.68 -14.43
C LEU A 153 7.67 15.97 -15.25
N ILE A 154 7.16 17.09 -14.75
CA ILE A 154 7.37 18.41 -15.38
C ILE A 154 8.87 18.76 -15.45
N PHE A 155 9.63 18.52 -14.38
CA PHE A 155 11.09 18.73 -14.39
C PHE A 155 11.84 17.78 -15.34
N SER A 156 11.31 16.57 -15.58
CA SER A 156 11.95 15.58 -16.45
C SER A 156 11.99 15.99 -17.93
N PHE A 157 11.14 16.92 -18.36
CA PHE A 157 11.17 17.48 -19.73
C PHE A 157 12.44 18.29 -20.01
N ILE A 158 13.20 18.68 -18.98
CA ILE A 158 14.51 19.30 -19.15
C ILE A 158 15.55 18.17 -19.29
N PRO A 159 16.23 18.02 -20.45
CA PRO A 159 17.07 16.86 -20.75
C PRO A 159 18.14 16.54 -19.69
N ALA A 160 18.72 17.57 -19.06
CA ALA A 160 19.73 17.39 -18.01
C ALA A 160 19.17 16.77 -16.70
N PHE A 161 17.87 16.92 -16.43
CA PHE A 161 17.24 16.45 -15.19
C PHE A 161 16.58 15.08 -15.34
N GLY A 162 16.31 14.62 -16.57
CA GLY A 162 15.65 13.32 -16.83
C GLY A 162 16.34 12.12 -16.18
N LEU A 163 17.67 12.12 -16.11
CA LEU A 163 18.44 11.04 -15.47
C LEU A 163 18.32 11.04 -13.94
N ILE A 164 18.10 12.20 -13.32
CA ILE A 164 17.96 12.35 -11.86
C ILE A 164 16.51 12.09 -11.44
N THR A 165 15.53 12.39 -12.30
CA THR A 165 14.11 12.24 -11.96
C THR A 165 13.72 10.79 -11.68
N THR A 166 14.25 9.82 -12.42
CA THR A 166 13.92 8.39 -12.23
C THR A 166 14.29 7.85 -10.84
N PRO A 167 15.56 7.93 -10.39
CA PRO A 167 15.91 7.47 -9.04
C PRO A 167 15.18 8.27 -7.96
N LEU A 168 14.90 9.55 -8.19
CA LEU A 168 14.18 10.39 -7.22
C LEU A 168 12.70 9.97 -7.09
N LEU A 169 12.04 9.65 -8.21
CA LEU A 169 10.69 9.08 -8.22
C LEU A 169 10.65 7.75 -7.47
N PHE A 170 11.63 6.87 -7.71
CA PHE A 170 11.75 5.61 -6.98
C PHE A 170 11.88 5.83 -5.46
N LEU A 171 12.68 6.81 -5.02
CA LEU A 171 12.84 7.14 -3.60
C LEU A 171 11.58 7.76 -3.00
N ILE A 172 10.82 8.54 -3.76
CA ILE A 172 9.54 9.10 -3.31
C ILE A 172 8.52 7.98 -3.11
N GLN A 173 8.40 7.05 -4.06
CA GLN A 173 7.53 5.88 -3.92
C GLN A 173 7.95 5.03 -2.71
N ALA A 174 9.25 4.76 -2.55
CA ALA A 174 9.79 4.05 -1.40
C ALA A 174 9.43 4.76 -0.08
N TYR A 175 9.59 6.07 -0.01
CA TYR A 175 9.22 6.83 1.18
C TYR A 175 7.74 6.65 1.56
N PHE A 176 6.81 6.84 0.62
CA PHE A 176 5.38 6.79 0.92
C PHE A 176 4.90 5.38 1.27
N VAL A 177 5.42 4.36 0.60
CA VAL A 177 5.14 2.96 0.95
C VAL A 177 5.70 2.61 2.32
N GLY A 178 6.95 2.98 2.60
CA GLY A 178 7.58 2.74 3.90
C GLY A 178 6.87 3.45 5.05
N VAL A 179 6.35 4.66 4.82
CA VAL A 179 5.47 5.36 5.76
C VAL A 179 4.22 4.52 6.08
N GLY A 180 3.56 3.97 5.07
CA GLY A 180 2.39 3.10 5.27
C GLY A 180 2.70 1.88 6.12
N ASN A 181 3.81 1.19 5.82
CA ASN A 181 4.24 0.02 6.58
C ASN A 181 4.59 0.33 8.04
N MET A 182 5.17 1.51 8.30
CA MET A 182 5.50 1.95 9.66
C MET A 182 4.28 2.38 10.46
N ASP A 183 3.24 2.91 9.81
CA ASP A 183 2.05 3.36 10.53
C ASP A 183 1.36 2.22 11.27
N TYR A 184 1.40 0.98 10.76
CA TYR A 184 0.87 -0.20 11.46
C TYR A 184 1.50 -0.41 12.84
N SER A 185 2.78 -0.08 13.00
CA SER A 185 3.46 -0.18 14.30
C SER A 185 3.31 1.08 15.13
N LEU A 186 3.33 2.25 14.48
CA LEU A 186 3.16 3.54 15.17
C LEU A 186 1.76 3.72 15.73
N GLU A 187 0.75 3.10 15.13
CA GLU A 187 -0.63 3.12 15.61
C GLU A 187 -0.78 2.64 17.06
N ALA A 188 0.07 1.71 17.49
CA ALA A 188 0.11 1.21 18.86
C ALA A 188 0.41 2.29 19.91
N PHE A 189 1.19 3.31 19.52
CA PHE A 189 1.81 4.27 20.44
C PHE A 189 1.42 5.72 20.16
N PHE A 190 0.92 5.99 18.95
CA PHE A 190 0.76 7.34 18.44
C PHE A 190 -0.58 7.56 17.76
N ASN A 191 -1.17 8.73 18.03
CA ASN A 191 -2.23 9.25 17.18
C ASN A 191 -1.69 9.65 15.79
N TYR A 192 -2.59 9.94 14.87
CA TYR A 192 -2.25 10.29 13.48
C TYR A 192 -1.24 11.45 13.34
N ARG A 193 -1.35 12.49 14.18
CA ARG A 193 -0.44 13.65 14.13
C ARG A 193 0.95 13.28 14.64
N GLN A 194 1.01 12.53 15.73
CA GLN A 194 2.26 12.06 16.32
C GLN A 194 2.99 11.09 15.39
N SER A 195 2.26 10.20 14.72
CA SER A 195 2.83 9.27 13.73
C SER A 195 3.49 10.03 12.58
N LYS A 196 2.83 11.08 12.06
CA LYS A 196 3.44 11.98 11.06
C LYS A 196 4.69 12.69 11.58
N SER A 197 4.69 13.12 12.84
CA SER A 197 5.87 13.76 13.45
C SER A 197 7.05 12.79 13.52
N PHE A 198 6.81 11.57 13.99
CA PHE A 198 7.83 10.52 14.03
C PHE A 198 8.39 10.23 12.64
N LEU A 199 7.52 10.04 11.65
CA LEU A 199 7.93 9.75 10.27
C LEU A 199 8.71 10.91 9.62
N ASN A 200 8.38 12.16 9.96
CA ASN A 200 9.14 13.33 9.52
C ASN A 200 10.55 13.39 10.13
N GLN A 201 10.71 12.93 11.37
CA GLN A 201 12.01 12.83 12.03
C GLN A 201 12.82 11.64 11.50
N TYR A 202 12.16 10.53 11.17
CA TYR A 202 12.77 9.26 10.79
C TYR A 202 12.55 8.87 9.31
N ARG A 203 12.51 9.85 8.40
CA ARG A 203 12.29 9.64 6.96
C ARG A 203 13.22 8.59 6.34
N GLY A 204 14.47 8.53 6.82
CA GLY A 204 15.44 7.54 6.35
C GLY A 204 15.02 6.10 6.64
N LEU A 205 14.36 5.83 7.78
CA LEU A 205 13.83 4.50 8.07
C LEU A 205 12.76 4.14 7.03
N ALA A 206 11.81 5.05 6.78
CA ALA A 206 10.73 4.85 5.83
C ALA A 206 11.27 4.60 4.41
N VAL A 207 12.23 5.40 3.95
CA VAL A 207 12.92 5.19 2.66
C VAL A 207 13.61 3.83 2.62
N GLY A 208 14.39 3.47 3.65
CA GLY A 208 15.07 2.17 3.70
C GLY A 208 14.09 1.00 3.67
N ASN A 209 12.98 1.09 4.40
CA ASN A 209 11.94 0.08 4.37
C ASN A 209 11.31 -0.04 2.97
N GLY A 210 10.92 1.09 2.37
CA GLY A 210 10.24 1.09 1.08
C GLY A 210 11.13 0.78 -0.12
N ILE A 211 12.45 1.01 -0.04
CA ILE A 211 13.38 0.58 -1.09
C ILE A 211 13.28 -0.92 -1.28
N LEU A 212 13.41 -1.70 -0.19
CA LEU A 212 13.34 -3.15 -0.31
C LEU A 212 11.91 -3.62 -0.61
N PHE A 213 10.88 -2.92 -0.13
CA PHE A 213 9.50 -3.19 -0.56
C PHE A 213 9.39 -3.10 -2.08
N ASN A 214 9.83 -1.99 -2.67
CA ASN A 214 9.71 -1.76 -4.10
C ASN A 214 10.53 -2.79 -4.89
N LEU A 215 11.75 -3.10 -4.45
CA LEU A 215 12.60 -4.12 -5.08
C LEU A 215 11.98 -5.51 -5.04
N LEU A 216 11.38 -5.90 -3.91
CA LEU A 216 10.67 -7.17 -3.78
C LEU A 216 9.41 -7.19 -4.65
N ALA A 217 8.69 -6.07 -4.75
CA ALA A 217 7.50 -5.96 -5.59
C ALA A 217 7.81 -6.07 -7.10
N LEU A 218 9.07 -5.87 -7.52
CA LEU A 218 9.50 -6.14 -8.90
C LEU A 218 9.55 -7.63 -9.23
N ILE A 219 9.59 -8.52 -8.23
CA ILE A 219 9.57 -9.96 -8.44
C ILE A 219 8.11 -10.41 -8.63
N PRO A 220 7.71 -10.83 -9.84
CA PRO A 220 6.31 -11.19 -10.11
C PRO A 220 5.90 -12.41 -9.27
N PHE A 221 4.61 -12.46 -8.91
CA PHE A 221 3.96 -13.48 -8.07
C PHE A 221 4.51 -13.59 -6.64
N VAL A 222 5.77 -13.99 -6.48
CA VAL A 222 6.40 -14.24 -5.17
C VAL A 222 6.58 -12.94 -4.38
N GLY A 223 7.03 -11.89 -5.05
CA GLY A 223 7.22 -10.57 -4.44
C GLY A 223 5.92 -10.03 -3.85
N VAL A 224 4.84 -10.04 -4.62
CA VAL A 224 3.53 -9.50 -4.21
C VAL A 224 2.97 -10.18 -2.97
N ILE A 225 3.18 -11.50 -2.82
CA ILE A 225 2.67 -12.28 -1.69
C ILE A 225 3.46 -11.96 -0.41
N ILE A 226 4.79 -11.94 -0.52
CA ILE A 226 5.68 -11.89 0.65
C ILE A 226 5.92 -10.45 1.10
N VAL A 227 5.92 -9.50 0.16
CA VAL A 227 6.38 -8.13 0.41
C VAL A 227 5.59 -7.45 1.52
N LEU A 228 4.26 -7.59 1.55
CA LEU A 228 3.43 -6.88 2.53
C LEU A 228 3.76 -7.30 3.98
N PRO A 229 3.59 -8.56 4.41
CA PRO A 229 3.92 -8.94 5.78
C PRO A 229 5.39 -8.79 6.12
N LEU A 230 6.29 -9.02 5.15
CA LEU A 230 7.73 -8.90 5.39
C LEU A 230 8.14 -7.45 5.62
N SER A 231 7.65 -6.52 4.79
CA SER A 231 7.95 -5.10 4.94
C SER A 231 7.32 -4.50 6.19
N VAL A 232 6.11 -4.92 6.56
CA VAL A 232 5.46 -4.54 7.82
C VAL A 232 6.25 -5.08 9.01
N SER A 233 6.73 -6.32 8.93
CA SER A 233 7.56 -6.91 9.98
C SER A 233 8.88 -6.16 10.15
N ALA A 234 9.55 -5.85 9.04
CA ALA A 234 10.77 -5.04 9.05
C ALA A 234 10.51 -3.61 9.57
N ALA A 235 9.37 -3.01 9.22
CA ALA A 235 8.98 -1.70 9.70
C ALA A 235 8.76 -1.71 11.23
N ALA A 236 8.09 -2.73 11.76
CA ALA A 236 7.87 -2.90 13.20
C ALA A 236 9.19 -3.00 13.96
N ILE A 237 10.12 -3.84 13.50
CA ILE A 237 11.46 -3.97 14.10
C ILE A 237 12.21 -2.63 14.05
N ALA A 238 12.15 -1.94 12.91
CA ALA A 238 12.83 -0.66 12.74
C ALA A 238 12.26 0.41 13.67
N VAL A 239 10.93 0.49 13.83
CA VAL A 239 10.26 1.44 14.71
C VAL A 239 10.60 1.15 16.18
N LEU A 240 10.44 -0.10 16.63
CA LEU A 240 10.64 -0.52 18.04
C LEU A 240 12.08 -0.34 18.55
N LYS A 241 13.06 -0.19 17.67
CA LYS A 241 14.47 0.05 18.03
C LYS A 241 14.81 1.53 18.29
N HIS A 242 13.84 2.43 18.22
CA HIS A 242 14.09 3.87 18.42
C HIS A 242 13.64 4.33 19.81
N THR A 243 14.55 5.00 20.51
CA THR A 243 14.44 5.47 21.90
C THR A 243 13.32 6.47 22.14
N ASP A 244 12.86 7.19 21.11
CA ASP A 244 11.76 8.16 21.26
C ASP A 244 10.42 7.50 21.63
N LEU A 245 10.30 6.18 21.46
CA LEU A 245 9.18 5.40 21.98
C LEU A 245 9.24 5.24 23.51
N GLU A 246 10.45 5.11 24.09
CA GLU A 246 10.67 4.88 25.53
C GLU A 246 10.30 6.11 26.37
N HIS A 247 10.33 7.32 25.79
CA HIS A 247 9.99 8.56 26.49
C HIS A 247 8.47 8.88 26.51
N ARG A 248 7.63 8.01 25.94
CA ARG A 248 6.17 8.22 25.86
C ARG A 248 5.32 7.07 26.41
N VAL A 249 5.96 5.96 26.77
CA VAL A 249 5.37 4.89 27.58
C VAL A 249 5.70 5.19 29.03
#